data_AF-A0A9E4E142-F1
#
_entry.id   AF-A0A9E4E142-F1
#
_cell.length_a   1.000
_cell.length_b   1.000
_cell.length_c   1.000
_cell.angle_alpha   90.00
_cell.angle_beta   90.00
_cell.angle_gamma   90.00
#
_symmetry.space_group_name_H-M   'P 1'
#
loop_
_entity.id
_entity.type
_entity.pdbx_description
1 polymer ?
#
loop_
_entity_poly.entity_id
_entity_poly.type
_entity_poly.pdbx_seq_one_letter_code
_entity_poly.pdbx_strand_id
1 'polypeptide(L)'
;MKHQHIQKQLSAYLDNELAPAMHKKVDDHLHGCQECADILADFKQNQQQIAQLVHPAPSMKNAVLAKIREAEAAPQKKLLPIFRRWVFRPFTVGATAFSTVCIIVAFFIFTYSPAPQYDELLDFYFGVHTEEVANNPLKSNVATPLSNPTTFTEDIGEDTETLLNLYLGD
;
A
#
# COMPACT_ATOMS: atom_id res chain seq x y z
N MET A 1 -21.56 -45.87 -6.49
CA MET A 1 -21.91 -44.88 -5.45
C MET A 1 -23.14 -45.36 -4.70
N LYS A 2 -23.34 -44.95 -3.44
CA LYS A 2 -24.56 -45.31 -2.69
C LYS A 2 -25.74 -44.51 -3.23
N HIS A 3 -26.88 -45.18 -3.42
CA HIS A 3 -28.12 -44.60 -3.97
C HIS A 3 -28.55 -43.31 -3.26
N GLN A 4 -28.51 -43.28 -1.92
CA GLN A 4 -28.84 -42.10 -1.10
C GLN A 4 -27.96 -40.87 -1.38
N HIS A 5 -26.70 -41.07 -1.80
CA HIS A 5 -25.83 -39.95 -2.12
C HIS A 5 -26.19 -39.34 -3.48
N ILE A 6 -26.55 -40.18 -4.46
CA ILE A 6 -26.99 -39.73 -5.78
C ILE A 6 -28.30 -38.95 -5.67
N GLN A 7 -29.28 -39.47 -4.92
CA GLN A 7 -30.55 -38.77 -4.68
C GLN A 7 -30.36 -37.34 -4.16
N LYS A 8 -29.43 -37.13 -3.22
CA LYS A 8 -29.10 -35.79 -2.69
C LYS A 8 -28.46 -34.86 -3.72
N GLN A 9 -27.85 -35.41 -4.76
CA GLN A 9 -27.17 -34.66 -5.82
C GLN A 9 -28.05 -34.42 -7.05
N LEU A 10 -29.25 -35.02 -7.15
CA LEU A 10 -30.13 -34.90 -8.31
C LEU A 10 -30.61 -33.45 -8.55
N SER A 11 -30.84 -32.66 -7.50
CA SER A 11 -31.19 -31.23 -7.65
C SER A 11 -30.03 -30.45 -8.27
N ALA A 12 -28.84 -30.56 -7.68
CA ALA A 12 -27.63 -29.91 -8.22
C ALA A 12 -27.26 -30.43 -9.62
N TYR A 13 -27.56 -31.69 -9.93
CA TYR A 13 -27.43 -32.24 -11.27
C TYR A 13 -28.37 -31.54 -12.26
N LEU A 14 -29.65 -31.41 -11.90
CA LEU A 14 -30.66 -30.75 -12.74
C LEU A 14 -30.32 -29.29 -13.02
N ASP A 15 -29.78 -28.59 -12.01
CA ASP A 15 -29.40 -27.18 -12.09
C ASP A 15 -27.99 -26.96 -12.71
N ASN A 16 -27.31 -28.03 -13.16
CA ASN A 16 -25.93 -28.02 -13.68
C ASN A 16 -24.88 -27.44 -12.71
N GLU A 17 -25.07 -27.62 -11.40
CA GLU A 17 -24.18 -27.11 -10.35
C GLU A 17 -23.11 -28.13 -9.91
N LEU A 18 -23.12 -29.34 -10.47
CA LEU A 18 -22.13 -30.37 -10.13
C LEU A 18 -20.79 -30.17 -10.87
N ALA A 19 -19.69 -30.43 -10.16
CA ALA A 19 -18.38 -30.54 -10.78
C ALA A 19 -18.37 -31.64 -11.87
N PRO A 20 -17.60 -31.50 -12.98
CA PRO A 20 -17.67 -32.41 -14.12
C PRO A 20 -17.48 -33.90 -13.78
N ALA A 21 -16.55 -34.20 -12.86
CA ALA A 21 -16.29 -35.56 -12.40
C ALA A 21 -17.48 -36.18 -11.65
N MET A 22 -18.25 -35.37 -10.93
CA MET A 22 -19.45 -35.79 -10.21
C MET A 22 -20.65 -35.90 -11.14
N HIS A 23 -20.78 -34.97 -12.08
CA HIS A 23 -21.82 -35.03 -13.12
C HIS A 23 -21.76 -36.36 -13.88
N LYS A 24 -20.58 -36.79 -14.31
CA LYS A 24 -20.40 -38.08 -14.99
C LYS A 24 -20.81 -39.28 -14.11
N LYS A 25 -20.45 -39.26 -12.82
CA LYS A 25 -20.81 -40.35 -11.89
C LYS A 25 -22.33 -40.45 -11.65
N VAL A 26 -23.01 -39.31 -11.61
CA VAL A 26 -24.47 -39.27 -11.50
C VAL A 26 -25.10 -39.78 -12.80
N ASP A 27 -24.60 -39.34 -13.95
CA ASP A 27 -25.06 -39.80 -15.26
C ASP A 27 -24.91 -41.32 -15.42
N ASP A 28 -23.73 -41.87 -15.12
CA ASP A 28 -23.47 -43.31 -15.13
C ASP A 28 -24.44 -44.08 -14.20
N HIS A 29 -24.80 -43.51 -13.03
CA HIS A 29 -25.76 -44.13 -12.11
C HIS A 29 -27.20 -44.10 -12.64
N LEU A 30 -27.60 -42.99 -13.28
CA LEU A 30 -28.94 -42.83 -13.85
C LEU A 30 -29.21 -43.84 -14.97
N HIS A 31 -28.20 -44.23 -15.73
CA HIS A 31 -28.33 -45.28 -16.75
C HIS A 31 -28.60 -46.67 -16.15
N GLY A 32 -28.20 -46.91 -14.90
CA GLY A 32 -28.31 -48.21 -14.24
C GLY A 32 -29.35 -48.29 -13.12
N CYS A 33 -30.01 -47.19 -12.76
CA CYS A 33 -30.92 -47.13 -11.61
C CYS A 33 -32.22 -46.40 -11.97
N GLN A 34 -33.27 -47.19 -12.19
CA GLN A 34 -34.59 -46.68 -12.55
C GLN A 34 -35.18 -45.77 -11.46
N GLU A 35 -35.04 -46.14 -10.19
CA GLU A 35 -35.57 -45.33 -9.06
C GLU A 35 -35.01 -43.89 -9.06
N CYS A 36 -33.70 -43.73 -9.31
CA CYS A 36 -33.10 -42.39 -9.42
C CYS A 36 -33.56 -41.65 -10.68
N ALA A 37 -33.77 -42.36 -11.78
CA ALA A 37 -34.27 -41.77 -13.02
C ALA A 37 -35.71 -41.26 -12.87
N ASP A 38 -36.56 -42.01 -12.16
CA ASP A 38 -37.95 -41.63 -11.88
C ASP A 38 -38.00 -40.38 -10.98
N ILE A 39 -37.20 -40.33 -9.91
CA ILE A 39 -37.09 -39.13 -9.05
C ILE A 39 -36.63 -37.90 -9.86
N LEU A 40 -35.68 -38.08 -10.77
CA LEU A 40 -35.22 -36.99 -11.64
C LEU A 40 -36.33 -36.53 -12.60
N ALA A 41 -37.15 -37.45 -13.10
CA ALA A 41 -38.30 -37.11 -13.93
C ALA A 41 -39.35 -36.29 -13.14
N ASP A 42 -39.62 -36.65 -11.89
CA ASP A 42 -40.51 -35.88 -11.00
C ASP A 42 -40.00 -34.45 -10.78
N PHE A 43 -38.69 -34.29 -10.56
CA PHE A 43 -38.09 -32.95 -10.42
C PHE A 43 -38.23 -32.10 -11.69
N LYS A 44 -38.01 -32.70 -12.86
CA LYS A 44 -38.20 -32.03 -14.16
C LYS A 44 -39.66 -31.62 -14.37
N GLN A 45 -40.61 -32.49 -14.02
CA GLN A 45 -42.04 -32.19 -14.12
C GLN A 45 -42.42 -31.01 -13.21
N ASN A 46 -41.96 -31.00 -11.97
CA ASN A 46 -42.21 -29.89 -11.04
C ASN A 46 -41.61 -28.58 -11.56
N GLN A 47 -40.37 -28.61 -12.10
CA GLN A 47 -39.74 -27.44 -12.70
C GLN A 47 -40.56 -26.88 -13.87
N GLN A 48 -41.11 -27.75 -14.73
CA GLN A 48 -41.98 -27.34 -15.84
C GLN A 48 -43.28 -26.70 -15.35
N GLN A 49 -43.91 -27.26 -14.31
CA GLN A 49 -45.12 -26.69 -13.70
C GLN A 49 -44.84 -25.30 -13.11
N ILE A 50 -43.72 -25.13 -12.41
CA ILE A 50 -43.32 -23.84 -11.85
C ILE A 50 -43.02 -22.84 -12.97
N ALA A 51 -42.35 -23.26 -14.05
CA ALA A 51 -42.04 -22.39 -15.18
C ALA A 51 -43.29 -21.82 -15.86
N GLN A 52 -44.42 -22.54 -15.84
CA GLN A 52 -45.70 -22.04 -16.37
C GLN A 52 -46.30 -20.91 -15.52
N LEU A 53 -45.93 -20.82 -14.24
CA LEU A 53 -46.35 -19.75 -13.34
C LEU A 53 -45.51 -18.48 -13.50
N VAL A 54 -44.35 -18.57 -14.16
CA VAL A 54 -43.46 -17.43 -14.38
C VAL A 54 -44.05 -16.57 -15.50
N HIS A 55 -44.63 -15.43 -15.13
CA HIS A 55 -45.00 -14.42 -16.10
C HIS A 55 -43.76 -13.69 -16.61
N PRO A 56 -43.61 -13.49 -17.93
CA PRO A 56 -42.51 -12.71 -18.46
C PRO A 56 -42.59 -11.29 -17.89
N ALA A 57 -41.52 -10.87 -17.19
CA ALA A 57 -41.44 -9.50 -16.71
C ALA A 57 -41.58 -8.53 -17.90
N PRO A 58 -42.29 -7.41 -17.74
CA PRO A 58 -42.38 -6.40 -18.79
C PRO A 58 -40.98 -5.97 -19.21
N SER A 59 -40.78 -5.69 -20.50
CA SER A 59 -39.46 -5.40 -21.07
C SER A 59 -38.90 -4.07 -20.55
N MET A 60 -38.33 -4.08 -19.34
CA MET A 60 -37.64 -2.93 -18.74
C MET A 60 -36.27 -2.68 -19.38
N LYS A 61 -35.87 -3.51 -20.35
CA LYS A 61 -34.56 -3.43 -21.04
C LYS A 61 -34.24 -2.01 -21.49
N ASN A 62 -35.18 -1.32 -22.13
CA ASN A 62 -34.96 0.04 -22.62
C ASN A 62 -34.82 1.06 -21.48
N ALA A 63 -35.62 0.93 -20.42
CA ALA A 63 -35.55 1.80 -19.25
C ALA A 63 -34.25 1.60 -18.46
N VAL A 64 -33.78 0.35 -18.33
CA VAL A 64 -32.50 0.02 -17.69
C VAL A 64 -31.32 0.51 -18.53
N LEU A 65 -31.33 0.24 -19.84
CA LEU A 65 -30.29 0.73 -20.76
C LEU A 65 -30.22 2.26 -20.79
N ALA A 66 -31.36 2.94 -20.72
CA ALA A 66 -31.40 4.40 -20.60
C ALA A 66 -30.70 4.87 -19.31
N LYS A 67 -31.03 4.26 -18.15
CA LYS A 67 -30.37 4.59 -16.88
C LYS A 67 -28.86 4.31 -16.87
N ILE A 68 -28.41 3.22 -17.50
CA ILE A 68 -26.97 2.91 -17.62
C ILE A 68 -26.26 3.99 -18.43
N ARG A 69 -26.82 4.37 -19.59
CA ARG A 69 -26.25 5.43 -20.43
C ARG A 69 -26.23 6.79 -19.73
N GLU A 70 -27.27 7.11 -18.97
CA GLU A 70 -27.30 8.34 -18.16
C GLU A 70 -26.24 8.33 -17.06
N ALA A 71 -25.99 7.18 -16.42
CA ALA A 71 -24.93 7.03 -15.43
C ALA A 71 -23.53 7.13 -16.04
N GLU A 72 -23.32 6.60 -17.25
CA GLU A 72 -22.06 6.71 -18.01
C GLU A 72 -21.84 8.13 -18.58
N ALA A 73 -22.92 8.80 -19.01
CA ALA A 73 -22.86 10.15 -19.57
C ALA A 73 -22.85 11.25 -18.51
N ALA A 74 -23.19 10.95 -17.26
CA ALA A 74 -23.07 11.89 -16.16
C ALA A 74 -21.60 12.29 -16.03
N PRO A 75 -21.24 13.57 -16.23
CA PRO A 75 -19.88 14.01 -16.04
C PRO A 75 -19.54 13.72 -14.59
N GLN A 76 -18.54 12.86 -14.35
CA GLN A 76 -17.95 12.69 -13.03
C GLN A 76 -17.68 14.11 -12.52
N LYS A 77 -18.50 14.57 -11.57
CA LYS A 77 -18.39 15.92 -11.02
C LYS A 77 -17.00 15.99 -10.45
N LYS A 78 -16.08 16.57 -11.23
CA LYS A 78 -14.69 16.74 -10.83
C LYS A 78 -14.77 17.60 -9.59
N LEU A 79 -14.67 16.98 -8.41
CA LEU A 79 -14.55 17.63 -7.10
C LEU A 79 -13.22 18.42 -6.96
N LEU A 80 -12.47 18.53 -8.06
CA LEU A 80 -11.12 19.05 -8.17
C LEU A 80 -10.95 20.56 -8.47
N PRO A 81 -11.97 21.44 -8.64
CA PRO A 81 -11.67 22.87 -8.78
C PRO A 81 -11.54 23.59 -7.43
N ILE A 82 -12.10 23.04 -6.34
CA ILE A 82 -12.12 23.72 -5.02
C ILE A 82 -10.83 23.45 -4.24
N PHE A 83 -10.38 22.19 -4.19
CA PHE A 83 -9.13 21.81 -3.51
C PHE A 83 -7.89 22.42 -4.18
N ARG A 84 -7.84 22.46 -5.52
CA ARG A 84 -6.75 23.10 -6.27
C ARG A 84 -6.68 24.61 -6.04
N ARG A 85 -7.80 25.28 -5.79
CA ARG A 85 -7.84 26.73 -5.51
C ARG A 85 -7.39 27.06 -4.08
N TRP A 86 -7.50 26.13 -3.15
CA TRP A 86 -7.07 26.29 -1.76
C TRP A 86 -5.59 25.94 -1.53
N VAL A 87 -5.04 24.95 -2.23
CA VAL A 87 -3.63 24.57 -2.07
C VAL A 87 -2.65 25.58 -2.71
N PHE A 88 -3.06 26.29 -3.77
CA PHE A 88 -2.20 27.26 -4.45
C PHE A 88 -2.33 28.72 -3.98
N ARG A 89 -3.19 29.02 -2.99
CA ARG A 89 -3.37 30.38 -2.44
C ARG A 89 -2.49 30.74 -1.23
N PRO A 90 -2.00 29.84 -0.37
CA PRO A 90 -1.20 30.22 0.79
C PRO A 90 0.32 30.13 0.58
N PHE A 91 0.83 30.00 -0.65
CA PHE A 91 2.30 29.97 -0.86
C PHE A 91 2.94 31.37 -0.94
N THR A 92 2.16 32.43 -1.13
CA THR A 92 2.70 33.79 -1.27
C THR A 92 2.83 34.56 0.06
N VAL A 93 2.28 34.05 1.16
CA VAL A 93 2.33 34.71 2.49
C VAL A 93 3.43 34.13 3.39
N GLY A 94 3.81 32.86 3.21
CA GLY A 94 4.90 32.24 3.99
C GLY A 94 6.29 32.76 3.62
N ALA A 95 6.53 33.05 2.33
CA ALA A 95 7.82 33.52 1.85
C ALA A 95 8.18 34.95 2.32
N THR A 96 7.17 35.81 2.51
CA THR A 96 7.40 37.20 2.94
C THR A 96 7.83 37.28 4.40
N ALA A 97 7.26 36.44 5.27
CA ALA A 97 7.59 36.43 6.69
C ALA A 97 9.05 36.01 6.93
N PHE A 98 9.50 34.93 6.30
CA PHE A 98 10.89 34.45 6.43
C PHE A 98 11.89 35.49 5.91
N SER A 99 11.59 36.11 4.75
CA SER A 99 12.43 37.16 4.18
C SER A 99 12.54 38.39 5.10
N THR A 100 11.45 38.80 5.75
CA THR A 100 11.49 39.94 6.68
C THR A 100 12.35 39.68 7.91
N VAL A 101 12.27 38.46 8.48
CA VAL A 101 13.08 38.08 9.64
C VAL A 101 14.57 38.07 9.30
N CYS A 102 14.95 37.49 8.15
CA CYS A 102 16.35 37.48 7.70
C CYS A 102 16.91 38.90 7.51
N ILE A 103 16.12 39.82 6.94
CA ILE A 103 16.55 41.21 6.73
C ILE A 103 16.73 41.95 8.06
N ILE A 104 15.81 41.76 9.02
CA ILE A 104 15.93 42.37 10.36
C ILE A 104 17.18 41.87 11.08
N VAL A 105 17.46 40.57 11.05
CA VAL A 105 18.67 39.99 11.65
C VAL A 105 19.94 40.53 11.00
N ALA A 106 19.98 40.58 9.66
CA ALA A 106 21.13 41.14 8.93
C ALA A 106 21.35 42.62 9.26
N PHE A 107 20.27 43.41 9.33
CA PHE A 107 20.34 44.81 9.73
C PHE A 107 20.84 44.97 11.17
N PHE A 108 20.38 44.14 12.10
CA PHE A 108 20.82 44.16 13.48
C PHE A 108 22.31 43.81 13.60
N ILE A 109 22.80 42.77 12.91
CA ILE A 109 24.23 42.42 12.89
C ILE A 109 25.07 43.58 12.32
N PHE A 110 24.61 44.22 11.25
CA PHE A 110 25.33 45.32 10.61
C PHE A 110 25.35 46.60 11.46
N THR A 111 24.25 46.91 12.15
CA THR A 111 24.11 48.16 12.92
C THR A 111 24.57 48.05 14.36
N TYR A 112 24.44 46.87 14.97
CA TYR A 112 24.82 46.61 16.36
C TYR A 112 26.12 45.82 16.48
N SER A 113 26.95 45.74 15.44
CA SER A 113 28.28 45.13 15.55
C SER A 113 29.05 45.84 16.68
N PRO A 114 29.17 45.23 17.86
CA PRO A 114 29.93 45.85 18.94
C PRO A 114 31.40 45.71 18.54
N ALA A 115 32.13 46.82 18.54
CA ALA A 115 33.58 46.81 18.38
C ALA A 115 34.20 45.74 19.31
N PRO A 116 35.28 45.05 18.89
CA PRO A 116 35.68 43.77 19.45
C PRO A 116 36.30 43.94 20.84
N GLN A 117 35.47 44.06 21.88
CA GLN A 117 35.90 43.90 23.28
C GLN A 117 36.11 42.43 23.67
N TYR A 118 35.74 41.49 22.78
CA TYR A 118 35.91 40.05 23.00
C TYR A 118 37.32 39.54 22.66
N ASP A 119 38.09 40.25 21.83
CA ASP A 119 39.46 39.84 21.44
C ASP A 119 40.43 39.93 22.63
N GLU A 120 40.36 41.01 23.42
CA GLU A 120 41.31 41.22 24.54
C GLU A 120 41.13 40.19 25.66
N LEU A 121 39.89 39.75 25.91
CA LEU A 121 39.59 38.74 26.92
C LEU A 121 39.98 37.33 26.46
N LEU A 122 39.79 37.01 25.16
CA LEU A 122 40.23 35.74 24.59
C LEU A 122 41.76 35.63 24.56
N ASP A 123 42.45 36.69 24.16
CA ASP A 123 43.91 36.72 24.16
C ASP A 123 44.50 36.59 25.56
N PHE A 124 43.90 37.24 26.57
CA PHE A 124 44.29 37.05 27.96
C PHE A 124 44.07 35.60 28.43
N TYR A 125 42.91 35.02 28.12
CA TYR A 125 42.59 33.64 28.49
C TYR A 125 43.54 32.62 27.84
N PHE A 126 43.81 32.75 26.54
CA PHE A 126 44.74 31.87 25.83
C PHE A 126 46.20 32.12 26.22
N GLY A 127 46.57 33.37 26.54
CA GLY A 127 47.90 33.70 27.04
C GLY A 127 48.24 32.95 28.33
N VAL A 128 47.31 32.90 29.28
CA VAL A 128 47.50 32.16 30.55
C VAL A 128 47.63 30.65 30.32
N HIS A 129 46.83 30.07 29.43
CA HIS A 129 46.83 28.61 29.20
C HIS A 129 47.93 28.10 28.28
N THR A 130 48.58 28.96 27.49
CA THR A 130 49.66 28.53 26.59
C THR A 130 51.02 28.39 27.27
N GLU A 131 51.22 29.03 28.44
CA GLU A 131 52.43 28.83 29.25
C GLU A 131 52.52 27.38 29.80
N GLU A 132 51.39 26.75 30.08
CA GLU A 132 51.33 25.35 30.56
C GLU A 132 51.66 24.32 29.44
N VAL A 133 51.43 24.67 28.18
CA VAL A 133 51.62 23.74 27.04
C VAL A 133 53.06 23.79 26.49
N ALA A 134 53.78 24.89 26.68
CA ALA A 134 55.16 25.03 26.19
C ALA A 134 56.12 23.99 26.82
N ASN A 135 55.83 23.54 28.04
CA ASN A 135 56.64 22.57 28.78
C ASN A 135 56.12 21.12 28.66
N ASN A 136 55.18 20.83 27.76
CA ASN A 136 54.60 19.49 27.62
C ASN A 136 55.54 18.54 26.83
N PRO A 137 56.04 17.44 27.44
CA PRO A 137 56.98 16.52 26.79
C PRO A 137 56.38 15.66 25.66
N LEU A 138 55.07 15.74 25.40
CA LEU A 138 54.40 14.90 24.38
C LEU A 138 54.56 15.38 22.92
N LYS A 139 55.27 16.48 22.66
CA LYS A 139 55.41 17.07 21.31
C LYS A 139 56.38 16.33 20.36
N SER A 140 57.16 15.34 20.81
CA SER A 140 58.20 14.73 19.96
C SER A 140 57.73 13.60 19.03
N ASN A 141 56.50 13.10 19.13
CA ASN A 141 56.10 11.85 18.46
C ASN A 141 55.03 11.97 17.37
N VAL A 142 54.63 13.18 16.96
CA VAL A 142 53.62 13.35 15.90
C VAL A 142 54.26 14.04 14.69
N ALA A 143 55.11 13.29 14.00
CA ALA A 143 55.62 13.67 12.68
C ALA A 143 55.73 12.43 11.78
N THR A 144 54.60 11.79 11.47
CA THR A 144 54.52 10.93 10.27
C THR A 144 53.10 10.95 9.70
N PRO A 145 52.89 11.49 8.48
CA PRO A 145 51.59 11.44 7.81
C PRO A 145 51.39 10.07 7.15
N LEU A 146 50.27 9.41 7.41
CA LEU A 146 49.94 8.09 6.85
C LEU A 146 49.19 8.27 5.52
N SER A 147 49.86 7.94 4.42
CA SER A 147 49.30 7.82 3.07
C SER A 147 49.16 6.35 2.68
N ASN A 148 47.92 5.82 2.57
CA ASN A 148 47.45 5.00 1.44
C ASN A 148 45.99 4.48 1.58
N PRO A 149 45.28 4.23 0.47
CA PRO A 149 43.89 3.75 0.44
C PRO A 149 43.78 2.24 0.14
N THR A 150 42.95 1.49 0.88
CA THR A 150 42.50 0.15 0.46
C THR A 150 41.07 -0.18 0.89
N THR A 151 40.27 -0.52 -0.12
CA THR A 151 38.98 -1.21 -0.27
C THR A 151 38.57 -2.19 0.85
N PHE A 152 37.30 -2.12 1.28
CA PHE A 152 36.60 -3.24 1.94
C PHE A 152 35.19 -3.39 1.34
N THR A 153 34.97 -4.53 0.68
CA THR A 153 33.68 -5.07 0.23
C THR A 153 33.05 -5.83 1.39
N GLU A 154 31.83 -5.48 1.78
CA GLU A 154 31.10 -6.15 2.87
C GLU A 154 30.05 -7.11 2.29
N ASP A 155 30.21 -8.37 2.65
CA ASP A 155 29.48 -9.57 2.21
C ASP A 155 28.14 -9.67 2.98
N ILE A 156 27.03 -9.84 2.26
CA ILE A 156 25.66 -9.99 2.79
C ILE A 156 25.27 -11.44 2.54
N GLY A 157 25.15 -12.29 3.56
CA GLY A 157 24.90 -13.72 3.27
C GLY A 157 24.37 -14.68 4.33
N GLU A 158 24.32 -14.41 5.64
CA GLU A 158 23.98 -15.48 6.61
C GLU A 158 22.73 -15.25 7.48
N ASP A 159 22.27 -14.01 7.64
CA ASP A 159 21.30 -13.70 8.71
C ASP A 159 19.83 -13.76 8.26
N THR A 160 19.57 -13.80 6.95
CA THR A 160 18.21 -13.73 6.40
C THR A 160 17.51 -15.09 6.37
N GLU A 161 18.24 -16.17 6.13
CA GLU A 161 17.71 -17.54 6.03
C GLU A 161 17.28 -18.08 7.41
N THR A 162 17.96 -17.67 8.47
CA THR A 162 17.64 -18.03 9.86
C THR A 162 16.38 -17.32 10.36
N LEU A 163 16.15 -16.07 9.96
CA LEU A 163 14.94 -15.32 10.31
C LEU A 163 13.71 -15.81 9.55
N LEU A 164 13.87 -16.26 8.29
CA LEU A 164 12.76 -16.77 7.49
C LEU A 164 12.21 -18.10 8.03
N ASN A 165 13.10 -18.99 8.48
CA ASN A 165 12.71 -20.29 9.06
C ASN A 165 12.06 -20.16 10.45
N LEU A 166 12.34 -19.10 11.20
CA LEU A 166 11.67 -18.83 12.48
C LEU A 166 10.22 -18.37 12.30
N TYR A 167 9.89 -17.76 11.15
CA TYR A 167 8.56 -17.17 10.90
C TYR A 167 7.59 -18.13 10.19
N LEU A 168 8.10 -19.13 9.46
CA LEU A 168 7.31 -20.06 8.64
C LEU A 168 7.19 -21.47 9.24
N GLY A 169 7.36 -21.61 10.56
CA GLY A 169 7.34 -22.91 11.26
C GLY A 169 6.11 -23.77 10.94
N ASP A 170 6.39 -25.07 10.73
CA ASP A 170 5.42 -26.18 10.61
C ASP A 170 4.41 -26.23 11.77
#